data_AF-A0A497HQ43-F1
#
_entry.id   AF-A0A497HQ43-F1
#
_cell.length_a   1.000
_cell.length_b   1.000
_cell.length_c   1.000
_cell.angle_alpha   90.00
_cell.angle_beta   90.00
_cell.angle_gamma   90.00
#
_symmetry.space_group_name_H-M   'P 1'
#
loop_
_entity.id
_entity.type
_entity.pdbx_description
1 polymer ?
#
loop_
_entity_poly.entity_id
_entity_poly.type
_entity_poly.pdbx_seq_one_letter_code
_entity_poly.pdbx_strand_id
1 'polypeptide(L)' 'VRSILHSTADDKGTQGYDTIYGYGIVRADRAVGAATS' A
#
# COMPACT_ATOMS: atom_id res chain seq x y z
N VAL A 1 8.72 -3.11 -7.27
CA VAL A 1 7.52 -3.81 -6.74
C VAL A 1 7.16 -3.38 -5.31
N ARG A 2 8.05 -3.51 -4.31
CA ARG A 2 7.73 -3.16 -2.90
C ARG A 2 7.23 -1.72 -2.71
N SER A 3 7.85 -0.74 -3.38
CA SER A 3 7.43 0.66 -3.31
C SER A 3 5.97 0.86 -3.75
N ILE A 4 5.56 0.23 -4.85
CA ILE A 4 4.19 0.32 -5.39
C ILE A 4 3.19 -0.28 -4.39
N LEU A 5 3.51 -1.47 -3.84
CA LEU A 5 2.66 -2.11 -2.84
C LEU A 5 2.49 -1.24 -1.60
N HIS A 6 3.56 -0.58 -1.14
CA HIS A 6 3.50 0.33 0.01
C HIS A 6 2.69 1.59 -0.30
N SER A 7 2.87 2.19 -1.48
CA SER A 7 2.22 3.46 -1.84
C SER A 7 0.75 3.32 -2.20
N THR A 8 0.27 2.11 -2.55
CA THR A 8 -1.12 1.87 -2.95
C THR A 8 -1.96 1.13 -1.90
N ALA A 9 -1.35 0.75 -0.77
CA ALA A 9 -2.05 0.08 0.31
C ALA A 9 -3.12 1.00 0.93
N ASP A 10 -4.19 0.38 1.46
CA ASP A 10 -5.15 1.10 2.28
C ASP A 10 -4.55 1.30 3.68
N ASP A 11 -4.12 2.54 3.94
CA ASP A 11 -3.56 2.98 5.22
C ASP A 11 -4.60 2.85 6.35
N LYS A 12 -4.24 2.13 7.41
CA LYS A 12 -5.09 1.82 8.57
C LYS A 12 -4.28 1.93 9.85
N GLY A 13 -4.90 2.48 10.90
CA GLY A 13 -4.22 2.71 12.16
C GLY A 13 -3.55 4.08 12.18
N THR A 14 -2.25 4.11 12.47
CA THR A 14 -1.46 5.35 12.43
C THR A 14 -1.10 5.66 11.00
N GLN A 15 -1.33 6.91 10.57
CA GLN A 15 -1.01 7.36 9.22
C GLN A 15 0.44 7.00 8.82
N GLY A 16 0.61 6.38 7.67
CA GLY A 16 1.89 5.94 7.13
C GLY A 16 2.25 4.52 7.56
N TYR A 17 3.51 4.31 7.94
CA TYR A 17 3.95 2.99 8.41
C TYR A 17 3.63 2.82 9.89
N ASP A 18 2.98 1.72 10.26
CA ASP A 18 2.79 1.30 11.64
C ASP A 18 3.20 -0.16 11.86
N THR A 19 3.32 -0.57 13.13
CA THR A 19 3.81 -1.90 13.50
C THR A 19 2.76 -3.00 13.43
N ILE A 20 1.47 -2.65 13.27
CA ILE A 20 0.34 -3.56 13.19
C ILE A 20 0.00 -3.83 11.72
N TYR A 21 -0.16 -2.79 10.89
CA TYR A 21 -0.55 -2.91 9.49
C TYR A 21 0.59 -2.66 8.49
N GLY A 22 1.78 -2.29 8.93
CA GLY A 22 2.85 -1.90 8.00
C GLY A 22 2.46 -0.63 7.28
N TYR A 23 2.49 -0.63 5.94
CA TYR A 23 1.96 0.50 5.13
C TYR A 23 0.45 0.41 4.88
N GLY A 24 -0.23 -0.59 5.45
CA GLY A 24 -1.64 -0.83 5.26
C GLY A 24 -1.95 -2.13 4.53
N ILE A 25 -3.23 -2.30 4.19
CA ILE A 25 -3.74 -3.51 3.54
C ILE A 25 -3.46 -3.43 2.03
N VAL A 26 -2.83 -4.47 1.48
CA VAL A 26 -2.45 -4.51 0.05
C VAL A 26 -3.68 -4.46 -0.86
N ARG A 27 -3.65 -3.54 -1.85
CA ARG A 27 -4.66 -3.37 -2.89
C ARG A 27 -4.09 -3.68 -4.26
N ALA A 28 -4.31 -4.91 -4.73
CA ALA A 28 -3.74 -5.40 -5.98
C ALA A 28 -4.26 -4.62 -7.20
N ASP A 29 -5.53 -4.21 -7.19
CA ASP A 29 -6.14 -3.38 -8.24
C ASP A 29 -5.42 -2.04 -8.41
N ARG A 30 -5.15 -1.35 -7.30
CA ARG A 30 -4.40 -0.08 -7.31
C ARG A 30 -2.93 -0.28 -7.66
N ALA A 31 -2.32 -1.34 -7.14
CA ALA A 31 -0.92 -1.65 -7.41
C ALA A 31 -0.68 -1.98 -8.89
N VAL A 32 -1.56 -2.75 -9.52
CA VAL A 32 -1.49 -3.04 -10.96
C VAL A 32 -1.73 -1.76 -11.75
N GLY A 33 -2.78 -0.99 -11.42
CA GLY A 33 -3.05 0.28 -12.08
C GLY A 33 -1.85 1.23 -12.06
N ALA A 34 -1.21 1.39 -10.89
CA ALA A 34 -0.02 2.22 -10.72
C ALA A 34 1.25 1.67 -11.40
N ALA A 35 1.33 0.36 -11.65
CA ALA A 35 2.46 -0.26 -12.35
C ALA A 35 2.33 -0.15 -13.87
N THR A 36 1.13 0.08 -14.38
CA THR A 36 0.82 0.14 -15.82
C THR A 36 0.44 1.53 -16.32
N SER A 37 0.56 2.56 -15.46
CA SER A 37 0.36 3.97 -15.82
C SER A 37 1.66 4.68 -16.18
#